data_AF-A0A6P0P320-F1
#
_entry.id   AF-A0A6P0P320-F1
#
_cell.length_a   1.000
_cell.length_b   1.000
_cell.length_c   1.000
_cell.angle_alpha   90.00
_cell.angle_beta   90.00
_cell.angle_gamma   90.00
#
_symmetry.space_group_name_H-M   'P 1'
#
loop_
_entity.id
_entity.type
_entity.pdbx_description
1 polymer ?
#
loop_
_entity_poly.entity_id
_entity_poly.type
_entity_poly.pdbx_seq_one_letter_code
_entity_poly.pdbx_strand_id
1 'polypeptide(L)' 'MTQKKFYLLTDSSIIFSYLVSKWIEAFEKMPEFQGILVKEEVQSNKVITERKNFHQKYFGQKKLTEVISGKVRKFRKSN' A
#
# COMPACT_ATOMS: atom_id res chain seq x y z
N MET A 1 -0.17 -17.59 -33.14
CA MET A 1 0.11 -16.20 -32.72
C MET A 1 0.47 -16.23 -31.25
N THR A 2 1.67 -15.79 -30.86
CA THR A 2 2.07 -15.70 -29.45
C THR A 2 1.35 -14.50 -28.82
N GLN A 3 0.39 -14.77 -27.92
CA GLN A 3 -0.29 -13.69 -27.20
C GLN A 3 0.72 -12.97 -26.29
N LYS A 4 0.65 -11.63 -26.27
CA LYS A 4 1.57 -10.79 -25.48
C LYS A 4 1.19 -10.85 -24.01
N LYS A 5 2.15 -11.20 -23.17
CA LYS A 5 2.03 -11.18 -21.70
C LYS A 5 1.87 -9.75 -21.18
N PHE A 6 1.09 -9.56 -20.12
CA PHE A 6 0.82 -8.23 -19.55
C PHE A 6 0.76 -8.23 -18.01
N TYR A 7 0.97 -7.05 -17.44
CA TYR A 7 0.78 -6.73 -16.02
C TYR A 7 -0.19 -5.57 -15.89
N LEU A 8 -0.91 -5.49 -14.76
CA LEU A 8 -1.66 -4.30 -14.40
C LEU A 8 -0.83 -3.43 -13.45
N LEU A 9 -0.79 -2.13 -13.69
CA LEU A 9 -0.03 -1.19 -12.86
C LEU A 9 -1.00 -0.41 -11.97
N THR A 10 -0.68 -0.32 -10.69
CA THR A 10 -1.45 0.47 -9.71
C THR A 10 -0.53 1.22 -8.77
N ASP A 11 -0.94 2.38 -8.27
CA ASP A 11 -0.20 3.08 -7.21
C ASP A 11 -0.46 2.42 -5.84
N SER A 12 0.41 2.65 -4.86
CA SER A 12 0.19 2.20 -3.48
C SER A 12 -0.74 3.16 -2.72
N SER A 13 -2.01 2.81 -2.63
CA SER A 13 -3.04 3.51 -1.84
C SER A 13 -3.96 2.49 -1.17
N ILE A 14 -4.51 2.88 -0.02
CA ILE A 14 -5.36 2.06 0.86
C ILE A 14 -6.57 1.47 0.12
N ILE A 15 -7.04 2.13 -0.94
CA ILE A 15 -8.22 1.71 -1.71
C ILE A 15 -7.90 0.56 -2.68
N PHE A 16 -6.62 0.36 -3.03
CA PHE A 16 -6.25 -0.59 -4.06
C PHE A 16 -6.30 -2.05 -3.62
N SER A 17 -6.37 -2.36 -2.32
CA SER A 17 -6.55 -3.77 -1.88
C SER A 17 -7.81 -4.40 -2.47
N TYR A 18 -8.93 -3.68 -2.46
CA TYR A 18 -10.18 -4.12 -3.09
C TYR A 18 -10.07 -4.26 -4.61
N LEU A 19 -9.45 -3.26 -5.24
CA LEU A 19 -9.33 -3.17 -6.70
C LEU A 19 -8.40 -4.27 -7.24
N VAL A 20 -7.30 -4.55 -6.54
CA VAL A 20 -6.39 -5.68 -6.76
C VAL A 20 -7.15 -7.00 -6.66
N SER A 21 -7.98 -7.19 -5.63
CA SER A 21 -8.81 -8.40 -5.52
C SER A 21 -9.72 -8.59 -6.73
N LYS A 22 -10.39 -7.53 -7.19
CA LYS A 22 -11.27 -7.59 -8.37
C LYS A 22 -10.53 -7.85 -9.68
N TRP A 23 -9.33 -7.33 -9.82
CA TRP A 23 -8.51 -7.62 -10.99
C TRP A 23 -7.99 -9.05 -10.99
N ILE A 24 -7.57 -9.58 -9.85
CA ILE A 24 -7.19 -10.99 -9.76
C ILE A 24 -8.36 -11.88 -10.18
N GLU A 25 -9.55 -11.67 -9.61
CA GLU A 25 -10.77 -12.41 -10.00
C GLU A 25 -11.06 -12.33 -11.51
N ALA A 26 -10.84 -11.16 -12.12
CA ALA A 26 -11.14 -10.93 -13.54
C ALA A 26 -10.12 -11.55 -14.50
N PHE A 27 -8.83 -11.56 -14.13
CA PHE A 27 -7.73 -11.88 -15.05
C PHE A 27 -6.99 -13.18 -14.71
N GLU A 28 -7.26 -13.83 -13.58
CA GLU A 28 -6.57 -15.07 -13.14
C GLU A 28 -6.63 -16.21 -14.17
N LYS A 29 -7.69 -16.27 -14.98
CA LYS A 29 -7.89 -17.33 -15.98
C LYS A 29 -7.19 -17.05 -17.31
N MET A 30 -6.61 -15.86 -17.48
CA MET A 30 -5.90 -15.47 -18.70
C MET A 30 -4.42 -15.86 -18.59
N PRO A 31 -3.90 -16.80 -19.40
CA PRO A 31 -2.51 -17.24 -19.32
C PRO A 31 -1.49 -16.14 -19.66
N GLU A 32 -1.93 -15.05 -20.29
CA GLU A 32 -1.12 -13.86 -20.58
C GLU A 32 -0.96 -12.93 -19.38
N PHE A 33 -1.86 -13.05 -18.39
CA PHE A 33 -1.81 -12.22 -17.19
C PHE A 33 -0.65 -12.66 -16.30
N GLN A 34 0.29 -11.76 -16.05
CA GLN A 34 1.48 -12.04 -15.23
C GLN A 34 1.36 -11.47 -13.81
N GLY A 35 0.30 -10.71 -13.52
CA GLY A 35 0.02 -10.18 -12.19
C GLY A 35 -0.12 -8.65 -12.16
N ILE A 36 -0.02 -8.11 -10.94
CA ILE A 36 -0.23 -6.70 -10.66
C ILE A 36 1.08 -6.11 -10.10
N LEU A 37 1.55 -5.04 -10.72
CA LEU A 37 2.68 -4.25 -10.27
C LEU A 37 2.16 -3.07 -9.45
N VAL A 38 2.68 -2.93 -8.24
CA VAL A 38 2.40 -1.78 -7.38
C VAL A 38 3.54 -0.79 -7.54
N LYS A 39 3.22 0.39 -8.06
CA LYS A 39 4.10 1.55 -8.07
C LYS A 39 4.12 2.12 -6.65
N GLU A 40 5.14 1.73 -5.91
CA GLU A 40 5.46 2.39 -4.66
C GLU A 40 6.23 3.66 -4.95
N GLU A 41 5.76 4.80 -4.43
CA GLU A 41 6.62 5.97 -4.31
C GLU A 41 7.78 5.62 -3.40
N VAL A 42 9.00 5.90 -3.85
CA VAL A 42 10.20 5.76 -3.02
C VAL A 42 10.09 6.72 -1.86
N GLN A 43 9.71 6.19 -0.69
CA GLN A 43 9.62 6.99 0.52
C GLN A 43 11.03 7.38 0.97
N SER A 44 11.18 8.64 1.38
CA SER A 44 12.47 9.09 1.90
C SER A 44 12.89 8.27 3.13
N ASN A 45 14.20 8.08 3.30
CA ASN A 45 14.76 7.38 4.48
C ASN A 45 14.26 7.98 5.81
N LYS A 46 13.96 9.28 5.82
CA LYS A 46 13.37 9.97 6.97
C LYS A 46 11.98 9.43 7.30
N VAL A 47 11.09 9.35 6.31
CA VAL A 47 9.72 8.82 6.49
C VAL A 47 9.75 7.35 6.93
N ILE A 48 10.62 6.54 6.34
CA ILE A 48 10.80 5.14 6.72
C ILE A 48 11.24 5.01 8.19
N THR A 49 12.21 5.83 8.60
CA THR A 49 12.72 5.84 9.98
C THR A 49 11.66 6.32 10.97
N GLU A 50 10.93 7.38 10.64
CA GLU A 50 9.84 7.89 11.48
C GLU A 50 8.70 6.88 11.66
N ARG A 51 8.34 6.13 10.60
CA ARG A 51 7.38 5.03 10.69
C ARG A 51 7.88 3.93 11.62
N LYS A 52 9.13 3.49 11.48
CA LYS A 52 9.72 2.47 12.37
C LYS A 52 9.68 2.93 13.83
N ASN A 53 10.08 4.17 14.10
CA ASN A 53 10.07 4.75 15.44
C ASN A 53 8.65 4.85 16.01
N PHE A 54 7.67 5.23 15.18
CA PHE A 54 6.26 5.27 15.57
C PHE A 54 5.77 3.86 15.93
N HIS A 55 5.99 2.87 15.09
CA HIS A 55 5.58 1.49 15.34
C HIS A 55 6.23 0.91 16.59
N GLN A 56 7.54 1.13 16.80
CA GLN A 56 8.22 0.70 18.02
C GLN A 56 7.66 1.38 19.27
N LYS A 57 7.42 2.70 19.22
CA LYS A 57 6.94 3.47 20.37
C LYS A 57 5.53 3.10 20.82
N TYR A 58 4.65 2.75 19.88
CA TYR A 58 3.25 2.45 20.18
C TYR A 58 2.90 0.97 19.99
N PHE A 59 3.91 0.10 19.89
CA PHE A 59 3.70 -1.34 19.78
C PHE A 59 2.90 -1.88 20.99
N GLY A 60 1.91 -2.73 20.72
CA GLY A 60 1.06 -3.33 21.76
C GLY A 60 -0.01 -2.40 22.36
N GLN A 61 -0.07 -1.12 21.99
CA GLN A 61 -1.15 -0.25 22.43
C GLN A 61 -2.44 -0.52 21.67
N LYS A 62 -3.46 -1.02 22.39
CA LYS A 62 -4.79 -1.35 21.85
C LYS A 62 -5.81 -0.21 21.94
N LYS A 63 -5.47 0.88 22.64
CA LYS A 63 -6.36 2.05 22.82
C LYS A 63 -5.82 3.24 22.04
N LEU A 64 -6.61 3.73 21.09
CA LEU A 64 -6.32 4.96 20.38
C LEU A 64 -6.62 6.14 21.33
N THR A 65 -5.59 6.72 21.95
CA THR A 65 -5.74 7.98 22.69
C THR A 65 -5.78 9.15 21.72
N GLU A 66 -6.44 10.27 22.09
CA GLU A 66 -6.56 11.46 21.24
C GLU A 66 -5.20 11.96 20.71
N VAL A 67 -4.14 11.82 21.52
CA VAL A 67 -2.75 12.14 21.18
C VAL A 67 -2.23 11.31 20.00
N ILE A 68 -2.57 10.03 19.92
CA ILE A 68 -2.17 9.14 18.83
C ILE A 68 -2.96 9.50 17.56
N SER A 69 -4.26 9.75 17.70
CA SER A 69 -5.14 10.18 16.59
C SER A 69 -4.64 11.48 15.92
N GLY A 70 -4.22 12.47 16.72
CA GLY A 70 -3.64 13.71 16.22
C GLY A 70 -2.32 13.53 15.46
N LYS A 71 -1.47 12.59 15.89
CA LYS A 71 -0.20 12.28 15.20
C LYS A 71 -0.42 11.54 13.88
N VAL A 72 -1.36 10.58 13.84
CA VAL A 72 -1.74 9.89 12.59
C VAL A 72 -2.26 10.87 11.54
N ARG A 73 -3.04 11.89 11.95
CA ARG A 73 -3.53 12.94 11.02
C ARG A 73 -2.43 13.84 10.47
N LYS A 74 -1.38 14.16 11.26
CA LYS A 74 -0.26 14.98 10.78
C LYS A 74 0.59 14.26 9.74
N PHE A 75 0.83 12.95 9.89
CA PHE A 75 1.51 12.15 8.86
C PHE A 75 0.74 12.11 7.53
N ARG A 76 -0.57 12.37 7.54
CA ARG A 76 -1.42 12.37 6.34
C ARG A 76 -1.40 13.69 5.55
N LYS A 77 -0.93 14.80 6.15
CA LYS A 77 -0.86 16.12 5.51
C LYS A 77 0.53 16.49 4.96
N SER A 78 1.55 15.67 5.22
CA SER A 78 2.93 15.91 4.77
C SER A 78 3.35 15.08 3.54
N ASN A 79 2.39 14.42 2.88
CA ASN A 79 2.56 13.84 1.54
C ASN A 79 1.80 14.70 0.54
#